data_AF-A0A1F4BAC8-F1
#
_entry.id   AF-A0A1F4BAC8-F1
#
_cell.length_a   1.000
_cell.length_b   1.000
_cell.length_c   1.000
_cell.angle_alpha   90.00
_cell.angle_beta   90.00
_cell.angle_gamma   90.00
#
_symmetry.space_group_name_H-M   'P 1'
#
loop_
_entity.id
_entity.type
_entity.pdbx_description
1 polymer ?
#
loop_
_entity_poly.entity_id
_entity_poly.type
_entity_poly.pdbx_seq_one_letter_code
_entity_poly.pdbx_strand_id
1 'polypeptide(L)'
;MTAAADWAARIAGGDRRAIARAITAVENQTRDAAAVRAAIATRTGHARVVGITGPPGAGKSTLVSALVKALLERGQRVAVVAVDPSSPVSGGAVLGDRIRMAEHQTDERVFIRSLAARGHLGGLSRTARQVIGVLDAAGFDTVIVETVGAGQSEVEIAFVAQTKVLVCQPGMGDEVQAIKAGVLEIADIFVVNKADLAQADRTERELLAMLGLRKPRDGATAWRPPVLRSVATTGEGIAPLLEAIEQHARVAAPSARQTAGGAPIEFRVTKKVARLHDPRKAFELVEIESEVRTDPLTGETARICHFAFPARERPELDALVAGTQPSCPFCPQRIETVTPRFPEALVPGGRLRRGEALLFPNLFPYDDVSAIVSLSRAHFLPMDALPAAIIGDAFKLAREFIQRTAPTLAAARSWGIVTWNYMPPAGASQVHPHLQVIVTDAPGNALRRELEAETRFLERHGVPYAQALGVAERGRGECLVLEEGAVTWSVPFCPVGMLGDAEARIAGRSTLGECSEAEIEVLARTLSRLCAAYARLGMWSFNLTFFPDAEQERSGRHWLTVRLLPRFYLHPHLHNSDVAYLQLLLGEKFGMVYPEAHAAALRQSLAAA
;
A
#
# COMPACT_ATOMS: atom_id res chain seq x y z
N MET A 1 22.93 -21.79 6.76
CA MET A 1 21.77 -21.18 7.46
C MET A 1 21.61 -19.77 6.93
N THR A 2 20.45 -19.37 6.41
CA THR A 2 20.26 -17.99 5.91
C THR A 2 20.26 -17.00 7.09
N ALA A 3 20.61 -15.73 6.85
CA ALA A 3 20.60 -14.71 7.90
C ALA A 3 19.23 -14.58 8.59
N ALA A 4 18.14 -14.75 7.84
CA ALA A 4 16.78 -14.78 8.38
C ALA A 4 16.52 -16.01 9.28
N ALA A 5 17.04 -17.19 8.92
CA ALA A 5 16.90 -18.39 9.75
C ALA A 5 17.70 -18.29 11.07
N ASP A 6 18.88 -17.67 11.05
CA ASP A 6 19.66 -17.37 12.27
C ASP A 6 18.90 -16.40 13.19
N TRP A 7 18.37 -15.30 12.63
CA TRP A 7 17.53 -14.36 13.38
C TRP A 7 16.31 -15.05 13.99
N ALA A 8 15.59 -15.87 13.20
CA ALA A 8 14.40 -16.57 13.66
C ALA A 8 14.70 -17.49 14.85
N ALA A 9 15.77 -18.30 14.75
CA ALA A 9 16.18 -19.22 15.81
C ALA A 9 16.56 -18.47 17.10
N ARG A 10 17.34 -17.39 16.98
CA ARG A 10 17.83 -16.64 18.15
C ARG A 10 16.76 -15.80 18.82
N ILE A 11 15.86 -15.18 18.04
CA ILE A 11 14.72 -14.42 18.58
C ILE A 11 13.75 -15.40 19.28
N ALA A 12 13.38 -16.50 18.62
CA ALA A 12 12.49 -17.50 19.19
C ALA A 12 13.10 -18.20 20.42
N GLY A 13 14.42 -18.37 20.45
CA GLY A 13 15.16 -18.89 21.60
C GLY A 13 15.30 -17.91 22.77
N GLY A 14 14.78 -16.68 22.65
CA GLY A 14 14.80 -15.70 23.74
C GLY A 14 16.15 -15.03 23.98
N ASP A 15 17.09 -15.06 23.02
CA ASP A 15 18.40 -14.40 23.15
C ASP A 15 18.21 -12.88 23.28
N ARG A 16 18.33 -12.36 24.52
CA ARG A 16 18.12 -10.94 24.84
C ARG A 16 18.99 -10.00 24.00
N ARG A 17 20.23 -10.41 23.66
CA ARG A 17 21.12 -9.61 22.82
C ARG A 17 20.66 -9.63 21.37
N ALA A 18 20.21 -10.77 20.87
CA ALA A 18 19.61 -10.86 19.54
C ALA A 18 18.34 -10.01 19.44
N ILE A 19 17.44 -10.10 20.42
CA ILE A 19 16.20 -9.30 20.47
C ILE A 19 16.54 -7.80 20.45
N ALA A 20 17.46 -7.34 21.30
CA ALA A 20 17.86 -5.93 21.34
C ALA A 20 18.50 -5.45 20.01
N ARG A 21 19.30 -6.30 19.35
CA ARG A 21 19.88 -5.99 18.04
C ARG A 21 18.84 -6.00 16.94
N ALA A 22 17.91 -6.94 16.96
CA ALA A 22 16.81 -7.04 16.00
C ALA A 22 15.91 -5.79 16.09
N ILE A 23 15.54 -5.38 17.31
CA ILE A 23 14.85 -4.12 17.59
C ILE A 23 15.65 -2.94 17.03
N THR A 24 16.94 -2.84 17.32
CA THR A 24 17.79 -1.76 16.80
C THR A 24 17.86 -1.77 15.27
N ALA A 25 17.89 -2.96 14.67
CA ALA A 25 17.93 -3.12 13.22
C ALA A 25 16.65 -2.61 12.55
N VAL A 26 15.47 -2.95 13.09
CA VAL A 26 14.18 -2.48 12.55
C VAL A 26 13.95 -1.00 12.86
N GLU A 27 14.33 -0.54 14.05
CA GLU A 27 14.20 0.86 14.48
C GLU A 27 15.04 1.82 13.62
N ASN A 28 16.26 1.42 13.27
CA ASN A 28 17.18 2.25 12.47
C ASN A 28 17.21 1.84 10.99
N GLN A 29 16.30 0.97 10.55
CA GLN A 29 16.21 0.47 9.18
C GLN A 29 17.56 0.00 8.60
N THR A 30 18.37 -0.67 9.42
CA THR A 30 19.68 -1.17 9.01
C THR A 30 19.52 -2.28 7.95
N ARG A 31 20.64 -2.68 7.31
CA ARG A 31 20.66 -3.79 6.34
C ARG A 31 20.03 -5.11 6.85
N ASP A 32 20.06 -5.35 8.16
CA ASP A 32 19.52 -6.57 8.77
C ASP A 32 17.99 -6.52 8.96
N ALA A 33 17.37 -5.33 8.83
CA ALA A 33 15.95 -5.12 9.13
C ALA A 33 15.02 -6.02 8.29
N ALA A 34 15.34 -6.21 7.00
CA ALA A 34 14.55 -7.06 6.11
C ALA A 34 14.64 -8.55 6.53
N ALA A 35 15.83 -9.02 6.89
CA ALA A 35 16.03 -10.38 7.37
C ALA A 35 15.32 -10.63 8.70
N VAL A 36 15.35 -9.66 9.62
CA VAL A 36 14.59 -9.71 10.88
C VAL A 36 13.08 -9.75 10.62
N ARG A 37 12.55 -8.91 9.72
CA ARG A 37 11.13 -8.92 9.35
C ARG A 37 10.69 -10.26 8.76
N ALA A 38 11.49 -10.82 7.84
CA ALA A 38 11.23 -12.13 7.27
C ALA A 38 11.26 -13.25 8.34
N ALA A 39 12.18 -13.14 9.32
CA ALA A 39 12.32 -14.10 10.40
C ALA A 39 11.10 -14.15 11.34
N ILE A 40 10.46 -13.00 11.60
CA ILE A 40 9.33 -12.91 12.53
C ILE A 40 7.96 -13.07 11.85
N ALA A 41 7.89 -12.99 10.51
CA ALA A 41 6.64 -12.91 9.75
C ALA A 41 5.63 -14.06 9.96
N THR A 42 6.07 -15.22 10.48
CA THR A 42 5.22 -16.39 10.77
C THR A 42 5.07 -16.67 12.26
N ARG A 43 5.62 -15.81 13.12
CA ARG A 43 5.74 -16.01 14.57
C ARG A 43 5.13 -14.84 15.37
N THR A 44 4.24 -14.09 14.75
CA THR A 44 3.57 -12.92 15.36
C THR A 44 2.06 -13.09 15.38
N GLY A 45 1.37 -12.29 16.20
CA GLY A 45 -0.04 -12.39 16.50
C GLY A 45 -0.37 -13.18 17.79
N HIS A 46 0.61 -13.47 18.65
CA HIS A 46 0.37 -14.21 19.90
C HIS A 46 0.29 -13.31 21.12
N ALA A 47 1.16 -12.31 21.21
CA ALA A 47 1.24 -11.41 22.35
C ALA A 47 0.00 -10.51 22.47
N ARG A 48 -0.45 -10.29 23.71
CA ARG A 48 -1.44 -9.25 24.01
C ARG A 48 -0.75 -7.88 23.99
N VAL A 49 -1.23 -6.96 23.16
CA VAL A 49 -0.66 -5.60 23.07
C VAL A 49 -1.56 -4.61 23.80
N VAL A 50 -1.07 -4.04 24.88
CA VAL A 50 -1.78 -3.08 25.73
C VAL A 50 -1.14 -1.70 25.59
N GLY A 51 -1.92 -0.70 25.19
CA GLY A 51 -1.47 0.67 25.08
C GLY A 51 -1.85 1.48 26.32
N ILE A 52 -0.89 2.14 26.95
CA ILE A 52 -1.10 3.06 28.08
C ILE A 52 -0.83 4.49 27.61
N THR A 53 -1.84 5.35 27.69
CA THR A 53 -1.74 6.76 27.30
C THR A 53 -2.41 7.68 28.31
N GLY A 54 -2.21 8.98 28.18
CA GLY A 54 -2.71 9.99 29.11
C GLY A 54 -1.72 11.13 29.36
N PRO A 55 -2.19 12.23 29.97
CA PRO A 55 -1.41 13.46 30.15
C PRO A 55 -0.12 13.26 30.97
N PRO A 56 0.82 14.21 30.92
CA PRO A 56 2.02 14.16 31.75
C PRO A 56 1.62 14.18 33.22
N GLY A 57 2.37 13.48 34.07
CA GLY A 57 2.08 13.47 35.51
C GLY A 57 0.95 12.53 35.94
N ALA A 58 0.14 11.94 35.04
CA ALA A 58 -0.93 10.99 35.40
C ALA A 58 -0.45 9.70 36.10
N GLY A 59 0.87 9.44 36.10
CA GLY A 59 1.47 8.27 36.73
C GLY A 59 1.49 7.02 35.84
N LYS A 60 1.53 7.19 34.52
CA LYS A 60 1.56 6.11 33.51
C LYS A 60 2.67 5.10 33.77
N SER A 61 3.93 5.51 33.85
CA SER A 61 5.06 4.58 34.03
C SER A 61 5.02 3.85 35.37
N THR A 62 4.52 4.51 36.42
CA THR A 62 4.28 3.88 37.72
C THR A 62 3.17 2.83 37.63
N LEU A 63 2.09 3.13 36.91
CA LEU A 63 1.01 2.18 36.63
C LEU A 63 1.51 0.99 35.79
N VAL A 64 2.36 1.24 34.79
CA VAL A 64 3.01 0.21 33.97
C VAL A 64 3.88 -0.70 34.84
N SER A 65 4.70 -0.17 35.76
CA SER A 65 5.50 -0.96 36.70
C SER A 65 4.60 -1.89 37.54
N ALA A 66 3.53 -1.36 38.11
CA ALA A 66 2.59 -2.13 38.91
C ALA A 66 1.87 -3.22 38.09
N LEU A 67 1.51 -2.94 36.82
CA LEU A 67 0.95 -3.94 35.90
C LEU A 67 1.95 -5.03 35.55
N VAL A 68 3.22 -4.68 35.28
CA VAL A 68 4.30 -5.66 35.03
C VAL A 68 4.42 -6.60 36.22
N LYS A 69 4.48 -6.08 37.44
CA LYS A 69 4.52 -6.89 38.66
C LYS A 69 3.35 -7.88 38.74
N ALA A 70 2.12 -7.41 38.56
CA ALA A 70 0.93 -8.25 38.63
C ALA A 70 0.90 -9.33 37.52
N LEU A 71 1.40 -9.03 36.32
CA LEU A 71 1.52 -9.99 35.22
C LEU A 71 2.59 -11.06 35.50
N LEU A 72 3.71 -10.68 36.12
CA LEU A 72 4.77 -11.62 36.53
C LEU A 72 4.31 -12.57 37.63
N GLU A 73 3.50 -12.08 38.57
CA GLU A 73 2.85 -12.89 39.61
C GLU A 73 1.89 -13.93 39.01
N ARG A 74 1.32 -13.64 37.83
CA ARG A 74 0.54 -14.59 37.02
C ARG A 74 1.40 -15.49 36.10
N GLY A 75 2.72 -15.43 36.24
CA GLY A 75 3.66 -16.26 35.47
C GLY A 75 3.90 -15.81 34.03
N GLN A 76 3.43 -14.63 33.62
CA GLN A 76 3.58 -14.15 32.24
C GLN A 76 4.97 -13.54 31.98
N ARG A 77 5.42 -13.65 30.73
CA ARG A 77 6.55 -12.89 30.17
C ARG A 77 6.05 -11.56 29.63
N VAL A 78 6.65 -10.46 30.07
CA VAL A 78 6.17 -9.11 29.78
C VAL A 78 7.24 -8.29 29.09
N ALA A 79 6.89 -7.62 28.00
CA ALA A 79 7.75 -6.60 27.40
C ALA A 79 7.12 -5.21 27.54
N VAL A 80 7.96 -4.19 27.74
CA VAL A 80 7.54 -2.79 27.82
C VAL A 80 8.26 -1.99 26.74
N VAL A 81 7.48 -1.29 25.92
CA VAL A 81 7.94 -0.34 24.91
C VAL A 81 7.54 1.06 25.40
N ALA A 82 8.48 1.74 26.06
CA ALA A 82 8.27 3.10 26.54
C ALA A 82 8.64 4.10 25.44
N VAL A 83 7.70 4.92 24.99
CA VAL A 83 7.98 6.00 24.04
C VAL A 83 8.35 7.24 24.83
N ASP A 84 9.59 7.69 24.67
CA ASP A 84 10.16 8.86 25.34
C ASP A 84 10.30 10.05 24.34
N PRO A 85 10.34 11.30 24.84
CA PRO A 85 10.74 12.45 24.04
C PRO A 85 12.10 12.18 23.37
N SER A 86 12.29 12.75 22.18
CA SER A 86 13.58 12.65 21.49
C SER A 86 14.55 13.70 22.03
N SER A 87 15.78 13.27 22.33
CA SER A 87 16.86 14.17 22.70
C SER A 87 17.18 15.10 21.51
N PRO A 88 17.20 16.42 21.69
CA PRO A 88 17.57 17.38 20.64
C PRO A 88 19.00 17.17 20.09
N VAL A 89 19.88 16.55 20.88
CA VAL A 89 21.31 16.38 20.53
C VAL A 89 21.57 15.04 19.83
N SER A 90 21.20 13.92 20.45
CA SER A 90 21.46 12.58 19.92
C SER A 90 20.35 11.97 19.05
N GLY A 91 19.14 12.56 19.04
CA GLY A 91 17.94 11.97 18.42
C GLY A 91 17.40 10.71 19.12
N GLY A 92 18.07 10.22 20.17
CA GLY A 92 17.65 9.06 20.95
C GLY A 92 16.57 9.38 22.00
N ALA A 93 16.01 8.34 22.61
CA ALA A 93 15.02 8.45 23.69
C ALA A 93 15.64 9.09 24.96
N VAL A 94 14.95 10.07 25.56
CA VAL A 94 15.32 10.61 26.87
C VAL A 94 14.91 9.58 27.93
N LEU A 95 15.89 8.89 28.52
CA LEU A 95 15.83 7.68 29.37
C LEU A 95 14.95 7.70 30.65
N GLY A 96 14.07 8.69 30.82
CA GLY A 96 13.33 8.95 32.06
C GLY A 96 12.47 7.77 32.52
N ASP A 97 11.76 7.11 31.60
CA ASP A 97 10.76 6.10 31.97
C ASP A 97 11.40 4.74 32.27
N ARG A 98 12.50 4.39 31.57
CA ARG A 98 13.25 3.16 31.84
C ARG A 98 13.83 3.10 33.26
N ILE A 99 14.29 4.24 33.79
CA ILE A 99 14.87 4.32 35.15
C ILE A 99 13.80 4.04 36.22
N ARG A 100 12.55 4.46 35.98
CA ARG A 100 11.43 4.27 36.91
C ARG A 100 10.97 2.82 37.04
N MET A 101 11.33 1.95 36.09
CA MET A 101 11.02 0.52 36.08
C MET A 101 12.25 -0.36 36.37
N ALA A 102 13.27 0.19 37.05
CA ALA A 102 14.52 -0.51 37.33
C ALA A 102 14.35 -1.81 38.14
N GLU A 103 13.36 -1.88 39.03
CA GLU A 103 13.09 -3.05 39.87
C GLU A 103 12.76 -4.33 39.08
N HIS A 104 12.28 -4.19 37.84
CA HIS A 104 11.91 -5.31 36.98
C HIS A 104 12.99 -5.70 35.96
N GLN A 105 14.07 -4.91 35.82
CA GLN A 105 15.06 -5.12 34.76
C GLN A 105 15.91 -6.39 34.94
N THR A 106 15.99 -6.91 36.16
CA THR A 106 16.76 -8.12 36.51
C THR A 106 15.97 -9.41 36.30
N ASP A 107 14.64 -9.36 36.14
CA ASP A 107 13.82 -10.53 35.84
C ASP A 107 13.95 -10.89 34.35
N GLU A 108 14.37 -12.13 34.06
CA GLU A 108 14.58 -12.60 32.69
C GLU A 108 13.28 -12.64 31.87
N ARG A 109 12.13 -12.71 32.55
CA ARG A 109 10.79 -12.66 31.95
C ARG A 109 10.38 -11.26 31.52
N VAL A 110 11.15 -10.23 31.87
CA VAL A 110 10.87 -8.82 31.55
C VAL A 110 11.85 -8.26 30.53
N PHE A 111 11.35 -7.53 29.54
CA PHE A 111 12.18 -6.80 28.59
C PHE A 111 11.69 -5.35 28.40
N ILE A 112 12.55 -4.36 28.65
CA ILE A 112 12.17 -2.94 28.61
C ILE A 112 12.98 -2.19 27.54
N ARG A 113 12.28 -1.61 26.56
CA ARG A 113 12.87 -0.81 25.49
C ARG A 113 12.27 0.60 25.47
N SER A 114 13.14 1.60 25.50
CA SER A 114 12.76 2.98 25.18
C SER A 114 12.83 3.23 23.67
N LEU A 115 11.83 3.91 23.11
CA LEU A 115 11.76 4.38 21.72
C LEU A 115 11.68 5.92 21.70
N ALA A 116 12.36 6.54 20.75
CA ALA A 116 12.29 7.98 20.55
C ALA A 116 11.05 8.35 19.71
N ALA A 117 10.30 9.38 20.11
CA ALA A 117 9.13 9.86 19.35
C ALA A 117 9.44 10.44 17.94
N ARG A 118 10.70 10.83 17.66
CA ARG A 118 11.30 11.31 16.39
C ARG A 118 10.52 12.32 15.53
N GLY A 119 9.47 12.98 16.04
CA GLY A 119 8.82 14.14 15.39
C GLY A 119 8.15 13.88 14.03
N HIS A 120 8.00 12.63 13.59
CA HIS A 120 7.36 12.27 12.32
C HIS A 120 5.90 11.89 12.55
N LEU A 121 4.96 12.56 11.87
CA LEU A 121 3.56 12.14 11.79
C LEU A 121 3.49 10.67 11.31
N GLY A 122 3.06 9.74 12.16
CA GLY A 122 2.84 8.33 11.83
C GLY A 122 4.07 7.42 11.86
N GLY A 123 5.29 7.95 11.94
CA GLY A 123 6.54 7.16 11.91
C GLY A 123 6.79 6.33 13.17
N LEU A 124 6.26 6.78 14.31
CA LEU A 124 6.36 6.08 15.59
C LEU A 124 5.48 4.82 15.59
N SER A 125 4.24 4.88 15.08
CA SER A 125 3.37 3.70 14.95
C SER A 125 4.00 2.56 14.13
N ARG A 126 4.69 2.86 13.02
CA ARG A 126 5.39 1.85 12.18
C ARG A 126 6.53 1.17 12.93
N THR A 127 7.38 1.97 13.56
CA THR A 127 8.52 1.47 14.34
C THR A 127 8.04 0.66 15.55
N ALA A 128 7.04 1.17 16.28
CA ALA A 128 6.45 0.47 17.41
C ALA A 128 5.87 -0.90 17.00
N ARG A 129 5.12 -0.99 15.89
CA ARG A 129 4.61 -2.28 15.39
C ARG A 129 5.72 -3.28 15.07
N GLN A 130 6.80 -2.83 14.44
CA GLN A 130 7.93 -3.72 14.13
C GLN A 130 8.63 -4.22 15.40
N VAL A 131 8.80 -3.35 16.40
CA VAL A 131 9.37 -3.71 17.70
C VAL A 131 8.44 -4.68 18.45
N ILE A 132 7.13 -4.41 18.47
CA ILE A 132 6.12 -5.31 19.04
C ILE A 132 6.20 -6.69 18.37
N GLY A 133 6.31 -6.75 17.04
CA GLY A 133 6.45 -8.02 16.31
C GLY A 133 7.72 -8.80 16.67
N VAL A 134 8.84 -8.13 16.91
CA VAL A 134 10.07 -8.79 17.40
C VAL A 134 9.87 -9.37 18.80
N LEU A 135 9.18 -8.64 19.68
CA LEU A 135 8.89 -9.10 21.04
C LEU A 135 7.89 -10.26 21.05
N ASP A 136 6.84 -10.18 20.25
CA ASP A 136 5.86 -11.25 20.06
C ASP A 136 6.54 -12.53 19.56
N ALA A 137 7.39 -12.43 18.53
CA ALA A 137 8.18 -13.55 18.03
C ALA A 137 9.20 -14.11 19.02
N ALA A 138 9.60 -13.32 20.03
CA ALA A 138 10.44 -13.76 21.14
C ALA A 138 9.67 -14.47 22.27
N GLY A 139 8.34 -14.61 22.12
CA GLY A 139 7.46 -15.33 23.02
C GLY A 139 7.10 -14.55 24.29
N PHE A 140 7.01 -13.23 24.23
CA PHE A 140 6.40 -12.44 25.31
C PHE A 140 4.88 -12.58 25.26
N ASP A 141 4.24 -12.83 26.40
CA ASP A 141 2.79 -13.02 26.49
C ASP A 141 2.05 -11.69 26.39
N THR A 142 2.62 -10.63 26.98
CA THR A 142 2.04 -9.28 26.98
C THR A 142 3.12 -8.25 26.60
N VAL A 143 2.79 -7.37 25.66
CA VAL A 143 3.59 -6.20 25.28
C VAL A 143 2.84 -4.93 25.68
N ILE A 144 3.38 -4.17 26.63
CA ILE A 144 2.84 -2.89 27.08
C ILE A 144 3.53 -1.76 26.33
N VAL A 145 2.77 -0.85 25.72
CA VAL A 145 3.27 0.32 25.00
C VAL A 145 2.86 1.57 25.76
N GLU A 146 3.81 2.36 26.23
CA GLU A 146 3.56 3.62 26.94
C GLU A 146 3.88 4.82 26.05
N THR A 147 3.01 5.84 26.02
CA THR A 147 3.27 7.10 25.28
C THR A 147 3.84 8.20 26.18
N VAL A 148 4.61 9.13 25.60
CA VAL A 148 5.18 10.34 26.25
C VAL A 148 4.15 11.16 27.05
N GLY A 149 2.90 11.23 26.58
CA GLY A 149 1.81 11.99 27.21
C GLY A 149 1.83 13.50 26.94
N ALA A 150 2.54 13.97 25.91
CA ALA A 150 2.52 15.38 25.50
C ALA A 150 2.42 15.47 23.97
N GLY A 151 1.20 15.54 23.42
CA GLY A 151 0.97 15.86 22.01
C GLY A 151 0.26 14.79 21.19
N GLN A 152 0.50 14.77 19.87
CA GLN A 152 -0.27 13.94 18.91
C GLN A 152 0.07 12.43 18.96
N SER A 153 1.12 12.00 19.67
CA SER A 153 1.48 10.58 19.85
C SER A 153 0.42 9.75 20.58
N GLU A 154 -0.50 10.41 21.30
CA GLU A 154 -1.57 9.75 22.06
C GLU A 154 -2.61 9.08 21.14
N VAL A 155 -2.84 9.63 19.94
CA VAL A 155 -3.75 9.03 18.95
C VAL A 155 -3.09 7.84 18.24
N GLU A 156 -1.76 7.82 18.14
CA GLU A 156 -1.04 6.76 17.43
C GLU A 156 -1.13 5.39 18.13
N ILE A 157 -1.40 5.37 19.44
CA ILE A 157 -1.56 4.14 20.20
C ILE A 157 -2.76 3.31 19.71
N ALA A 158 -3.77 3.98 19.13
CA ALA A 158 -4.95 3.34 18.54
C ALA A 158 -4.59 2.37 17.41
N PHE A 159 -3.46 2.61 16.74
CA PHE A 159 -3.00 1.82 15.60
C PHE A 159 -2.12 0.62 15.98
N VAL A 160 -1.61 0.57 17.21
CA VAL A 160 -0.65 -0.46 17.64
C VAL A 160 -1.20 -1.38 18.73
N ALA A 161 -2.07 -0.88 19.61
CA ALA A 161 -2.59 -1.63 20.75
C ALA A 161 -3.95 -2.29 20.47
N GLN A 162 -4.15 -3.48 21.03
CA GLN A 162 -5.45 -4.16 21.02
C GLN A 162 -6.38 -3.48 22.03
N THR A 163 -5.91 -3.36 23.27
CA THR A 163 -6.60 -2.68 24.38
C THR A 163 -5.91 -1.36 24.70
N LYS A 164 -6.65 -0.26 24.70
CA LYS A 164 -6.12 1.09 24.98
C LYS A 164 -6.64 1.56 26.34
N VAL A 165 -5.72 1.88 27.24
CA VAL A 165 -6.00 2.37 28.58
C VAL A 165 -5.62 3.85 28.63
N LEU A 166 -6.61 4.71 28.91
CA LEU A 166 -6.38 6.12 29.19
C LEU A 166 -6.24 6.32 30.69
N VAL A 167 -5.10 6.85 31.12
CA VAL A 167 -4.78 7.16 32.52
C VAL A 167 -4.97 8.64 32.76
N CYS A 168 -5.88 8.98 33.66
CA CYS A 168 -6.15 10.35 34.12
C CYS A 168 -5.71 10.49 35.59
N GLN A 169 -5.51 11.72 36.05
CA GLN A 169 -5.29 12.03 37.48
C GLN A 169 -6.48 12.83 38.05
N PRO A 170 -6.74 12.76 39.36
CA PRO A 170 -7.73 13.59 40.02
C PRO A 170 -7.49 15.08 39.80
N GLY A 171 -8.58 15.83 39.69
CA GLY A 171 -8.54 17.30 39.68
C GLY A 171 -8.06 17.94 38.38
N MET A 172 -8.10 17.22 37.26
CA MET A 172 -7.75 17.76 35.93
C MET A 172 -8.64 18.96 35.50
N GLY A 173 -9.87 19.11 36.03
CA GLY A 173 -10.73 20.26 35.71
C GLY A 173 -10.92 20.45 34.20
N ASP A 174 -10.61 21.65 33.69
CA ASP A 174 -10.66 22.00 32.26
C ASP A 174 -9.71 21.16 31.38
N GLU A 175 -8.68 20.53 31.97
CA GLU A 175 -7.76 19.66 31.23
C GLU A 175 -8.42 18.36 30.76
N VAL A 176 -9.50 17.88 31.41
CA VAL A 176 -10.28 16.73 30.89
C VAL A 176 -10.95 17.11 29.56
N GLN A 177 -11.36 18.37 29.39
CA GLN A 177 -11.86 18.89 28.13
C GLN A 177 -10.73 19.13 27.11
N ALA A 178 -9.50 19.40 27.60
CA ALA A 178 -8.30 19.51 26.78
C ALA A 178 -7.74 18.15 26.31
N ILE A 179 -8.07 17.04 26.98
CA ILE A 179 -7.94 15.69 26.42
C ILE A 179 -8.85 15.67 25.19
N LYS A 180 -8.23 15.88 24.03
CA LYS A 180 -8.91 16.01 22.73
C LYS A 180 -9.96 14.92 22.57
N ALA A 181 -11.13 15.26 22.02
CA ALA A 181 -12.20 14.31 21.72
C ALA A 181 -11.67 13.00 21.08
N GLY A 182 -10.67 13.09 20.21
CA GLY A 182 -10.01 11.95 19.60
C GLY A 182 -9.35 10.93 20.56
N VAL A 183 -8.81 11.33 21.72
CA VAL A 183 -8.19 10.41 22.70
C VAL A 183 -9.26 9.70 23.53
N LEU A 184 -10.29 10.43 23.97
CA LEU A 184 -11.46 9.86 24.64
C LEU A 184 -12.22 8.88 23.72
N GLU A 185 -12.21 9.13 22.42
CA GLU A 185 -12.83 8.27 21.42
C GLU A 185 -12.08 6.97 21.14
N ILE A 186 -10.77 6.89 21.37
CA ILE A 186 -9.97 5.69 21.06
C ILE A 186 -9.73 4.78 22.27
N ALA A 187 -9.97 5.25 23.49
CA ALA A 187 -9.76 4.48 24.71
C ALA A 187 -10.86 3.43 24.92
N ASP A 188 -10.42 2.23 25.33
CA ASP A 188 -11.28 1.08 25.63
C ASP A 188 -11.51 0.93 27.15
N ILE A 189 -10.58 1.46 27.97
CA ILE A 189 -10.60 1.44 29.43
C ILE A 189 -10.09 2.81 29.93
N PHE A 190 -10.71 3.34 30.97
CA PHE A 190 -10.32 4.58 31.62
C PHE A 190 -9.86 4.29 33.05
N VAL A 191 -8.78 4.92 33.48
CA VAL A 191 -8.21 4.74 34.82
C VAL A 191 -7.96 6.10 35.46
N VAL A 192 -8.60 6.38 36.58
CA VAL A 192 -8.28 7.52 37.45
C VAL A 192 -7.23 7.06 38.44
N ASN A 193 -5.96 7.35 38.14
CA ASN A 193 -4.82 6.97 38.96
C ASN A 193 -4.47 8.05 39.98
N LYS A 194 -3.87 7.68 41.12
CA LYS A 194 -3.73 8.51 42.33
C LYS A 194 -5.08 8.76 43.01
N ALA A 195 -5.94 7.74 43.04
CA ALA A 195 -7.29 7.85 43.58
C ALA A 195 -7.35 8.16 45.09
N ASP A 196 -6.21 8.11 45.79
CA ASP A 196 -6.00 8.58 47.16
C ASP A 196 -6.04 10.12 47.29
N LEU A 197 -5.90 10.86 46.18
CA LEU A 197 -5.99 12.31 46.17
C LEU A 197 -7.44 12.81 46.13
N ALA A 198 -7.65 14.00 46.69
CA ALA A 198 -8.93 14.69 46.61
C ALA A 198 -9.39 14.85 45.14
N GLN A 199 -10.71 14.83 44.93
CA GLN A 199 -11.37 14.98 43.62
C GLN A 199 -11.35 13.72 42.72
N ALA A 200 -10.82 12.58 43.15
CA ALA A 200 -10.91 11.32 42.40
C ALA A 200 -12.37 10.96 42.05
N ASP A 201 -13.27 11.08 43.03
CA ASP A 201 -14.72 10.87 42.85
C ASP A 201 -15.36 11.79 41.81
N ARG A 202 -14.83 13.00 41.66
CA ARG A 202 -15.35 13.99 40.73
C ARG A 202 -14.90 13.65 39.31
N THR A 203 -13.61 13.37 39.12
CA THR A 203 -13.04 13.01 37.81
C THR A 203 -13.66 11.73 37.25
N GLU A 204 -13.91 10.72 38.09
CA GLU A 204 -14.61 9.50 37.66
C GLU A 204 -16.04 9.81 37.16
N ARG A 205 -16.81 10.62 37.90
CA ARG A 205 -18.17 11.01 37.50
C ARG A 205 -18.18 11.80 36.20
N GLU A 206 -17.21 12.69 36.00
CA GLU A 206 -17.05 13.45 34.76
C GLU A 206 -16.76 12.53 33.56
N LEU A 207 -15.86 11.55 33.72
CA LEU A 207 -15.58 10.56 32.66
C LEU A 207 -16.80 9.69 32.33
N LEU A 208 -17.53 9.22 33.35
CA LEU A 208 -18.75 8.44 33.16
C LEU A 208 -19.82 9.24 32.39
N ALA A 209 -19.99 10.53 32.72
CA ALA A 209 -20.92 11.41 32.01
C ALA A 209 -20.52 11.59 30.54
N MET A 210 -19.24 11.80 30.24
CA MET A 210 -18.74 11.92 28.87
C MET A 210 -18.94 10.63 28.06
N LEU A 211 -18.72 9.46 28.68
CA LEU A 211 -18.96 8.16 28.03
C LEU A 211 -20.44 7.91 27.72
N GLY A 212 -21.36 8.41 28.56
CA GLY A 212 -22.80 8.32 28.35
C GLY A 212 -23.30 9.03 27.08
N LEU A 213 -22.53 9.98 26.55
CA LEU A 213 -22.83 10.72 25.33
C LEU A 213 -22.30 10.05 24.04
N ARG A 214 -21.52 8.96 24.16
CA ARG A 214 -20.95 8.26 23.00
C ARG A 214 -22.02 7.42 22.29
N LYS A 215 -22.16 7.61 20.97
CA LYS A 215 -22.94 6.68 20.14
C LYS A 215 -22.25 5.31 20.10
N PRO A 216 -22.99 4.19 20.13
CA PRO A 216 -22.42 2.87 19.88
C PRO A 216 -21.69 2.85 18.54
N ARG A 217 -20.51 2.23 18.48
CA ARG A 217 -19.81 1.98 17.21
C ARG A 217 -20.56 0.90 16.42
N ASP A 218 -20.91 1.17 15.16
CA ASP A 218 -21.56 0.20 14.28
C ASP A 218 -20.68 -1.06 14.13
N GLY A 219 -21.23 -2.23 14.46
CA GLY A 219 -20.61 -3.54 14.21
C GLY A 219 -19.65 -4.07 15.29
N ALA A 220 -19.41 -3.36 16.40
CA ALA A 220 -18.68 -3.92 17.54
C ALA A 220 -19.65 -4.49 18.59
N THR A 221 -19.34 -5.66 19.15
CA THR A 221 -19.99 -6.17 20.38
C THR A 221 -20.04 -5.05 21.42
N ALA A 222 -21.16 -4.92 22.15
CA ALA A 222 -21.51 -3.81 23.05
C ALA A 222 -20.55 -3.60 24.26
N TRP A 223 -19.25 -3.40 24.03
CA TRP A 223 -18.28 -3.07 25.06
C TRP A 223 -18.53 -1.64 25.56
N ARG A 224 -18.84 -1.52 26.84
CA ARG A 224 -18.94 -0.23 27.53
C ARG A 224 -17.63 0.00 28.27
N PRO A 225 -16.81 0.99 27.88
CA PRO A 225 -15.55 1.27 28.53
C PRO A 225 -15.73 1.49 30.04
N PRO A 226 -15.09 0.70 30.91
CA PRO A 226 -15.16 0.94 32.35
C PRO A 226 -14.29 2.15 32.72
N VAL A 227 -14.69 2.84 33.79
CA VAL A 227 -13.85 3.81 34.50
C VAL A 227 -13.44 3.18 35.82
N LEU A 228 -12.14 2.98 36.01
CA LEU A 228 -11.56 2.32 37.17
C LEU A 228 -10.71 3.30 37.97
N ARG A 229 -10.49 2.99 39.25
CA ARG A 229 -9.61 3.76 40.14
C ARG A 229 -8.35 2.97 40.45
N SER A 230 -7.23 3.65 40.57
CA SER A 230 -5.98 3.02 41.01
C SER A 230 -5.12 3.95 41.87
N VAL A 231 -4.31 3.33 42.72
CA VAL A 231 -3.19 3.96 43.40
C VAL A 231 -1.95 3.13 43.06
N ALA A 232 -1.30 3.46 41.94
CA ALA A 232 -0.24 2.64 41.37
C ALA A 232 0.94 2.38 42.33
N THR A 233 1.20 3.28 43.28
CA THR A 233 2.27 3.14 44.29
C THR A 233 1.98 2.07 45.36
N THR A 234 0.71 1.83 45.68
CA THR A 234 0.29 0.80 46.64
C THR A 234 -0.16 -0.49 45.96
N GLY A 235 -0.41 -0.44 44.65
CA GLY A 235 -0.95 -1.55 43.87
C GLY A 235 -2.48 -1.66 43.94
N GLU A 236 -3.15 -0.73 44.62
CA GLU A 236 -4.61 -0.70 44.68
C GLU A 236 -5.21 -0.45 43.29
N GLY A 237 -6.25 -1.21 42.94
CA GLY A 237 -6.94 -1.10 41.64
C GLY A 237 -6.26 -1.78 40.45
N ILE A 238 -5.05 -2.34 40.63
CA ILE A 238 -4.30 -3.01 39.54
C ILE A 238 -4.97 -4.33 39.11
N ALA A 239 -5.45 -5.14 40.07
CA ALA A 239 -6.12 -6.40 39.75
C ALA A 239 -7.42 -6.19 38.93
N PRO A 240 -8.34 -5.28 39.32
CA PRO A 240 -9.50 -4.91 38.50
C PRO A 240 -9.13 -4.37 37.11
N LEU A 241 -8.08 -3.55 37.01
CA LEU A 241 -7.60 -3.04 35.73
C LEU A 241 -7.12 -4.18 34.82
N LEU A 242 -6.35 -5.12 35.36
CA LEU A 242 -5.85 -6.26 34.61
C LEU A 242 -6.98 -7.18 34.15
N GLU A 243 -8.00 -7.42 34.98
CA GLU A 243 -9.21 -8.14 34.60
C GLU A 243 -9.97 -7.45 33.46
N ALA A 244 -10.13 -6.12 33.53
CA ALA A 244 -10.78 -5.36 32.46
C ALA A 244 -9.99 -5.44 31.14
N ILE A 245 -8.65 -5.40 31.20
CA ILE A 245 -7.78 -5.58 30.03
C ILE A 245 -7.99 -6.96 29.41
N GLU A 246 -8.05 -8.01 30.22
CA GLU A 246 -8.28 -9.38 29.77
C GLU A 246 -9.68 -9.59 29.19
N GLN A 247 -10.71 -8.99 29.81
CA GLN A 247 -12.09 -9.01 29.30
C GLN A 247 -12.19 -8.30 27.96
N HIS A 248 -11.62 -7.10 27.84
CA HIS A 248 -11.61 -6.36 26.58
C HIS A 248 -10.88 -7.17 25.50
N ALA A 249 -9.74 -7.78 25.82
CA ALA A 249 -8.98 -8.59 24.86
C ALA A 249 -9.76 -9.82 24.34
N ARG A 250 -10.77 -10.32 25.06
CA ARG A 250 -11.63 -11.43 24.59
C ARG A 250 -12.70 -10.97 23.60
N VAL A 251 -13.19 -9.74 23.72
CA VAL A 251 -14.23 -9.18 22.85
C VAL A 251 -13.68 -8.32 21.71
N ALA A 252 -12.47 -7.79 21.89
CA ALA A 252 -11.71 -7.17 20.83
C ALA A 252 -11.40 -8.24 19.79
N ALA A 253 -11.66 -7.94 18.51
CA ALA A 253 -11.12 -8.76 17.43
C ALA A 253 -9.61 -8.92 17.66
N PRO A 254 -9.06 -10.15 17.57
CA PRO A 254 -7.61 -10.33 17.72
C PRO A 254 -6.92 -9.32 16.79
N SER A 255 -5.88 -8.60 17.27
CA SER A 255 -5.08 -7.75 16.38
C SER A 255 -4.73 -8.61 15.18
N ALA A 256 -5.21 -8.19 14.00
CA ALA A 256 -5.24 -8.96 12.77
C ALA A 256 -4.43 -10.25 12.91
N ARG A 257 -5.09 -11.36 13.28
CA ARG A 257 -4.46 -12.68 13.19
C ARG A 257 -3.77 -12.66 11.83
N GLN A 258 -2.48 -12.99 11.79
CA GLN A 258 -1.86 -13.51 10.58
C GLN A 258 -2.51 -14.87 10.30
N THR A 259 -3.81 -14.88 10.05
CA THR A 259 -4.45 -15.99 9.39
C THR A 259 -3.88 -16.00 7.99
N ALA A 260 -3.31 -17.14 7.62
CA ALA A 260 -3.02 -17.47 6.23
C ALA A 260 -4.29 -17.43 5.33
N GLY A 261 -5.48 -17.19 5.89
CA GLY A 261 -6.66 -16.70 5.17
C GLY A 261 -6.60 -15.18 5.06
N GLY A 262 -6.42 -14.70 3.83
CA GLY A 262 -6.13 -13.30 3.49
C GLY A 262 -7.11 -12.27 4.06
N ALA A 263 -6.64 -11.02 4.13
CA ALA A 263 -7.45 -9.87 4.51
C ALA A 263 -8.73 -9.80 3.64
N PRO A 264 -9.92 -9.64 4.24
CA PRO A 264 -11.16 -9.61 3.47
C PRO A 264 -11.18 -8.38 2.56
N ILE A 265 -11.31 -8.61 1.25
CA ILE A 265 -11.58 -7.57 0.26
C ILE A 265 -13.09 -7.54 0.02
N GLU A 266 -13.70 -6.38 0.25
CA GLU A 266 -15.13 -6.18 0.02
C GLU A 266 -15.35 -5.50 -1.33
N PHE A 267 -15.98 -6.21 -2.26
CA PHE A 267 -16.37 -5.66 -3.56
C PHE A 267 -17.80 -5.09 -3.48
N ARG A 268 -17.92 -3.76 -3.48
CA ARG A 268 -19.24 -3.10 -3.40
C ARG A 268 -19.74 -2.70 -4.78
N VAL A 269 -20.97 -3.12 -5.08
CA VAL A 269 -21.71 -2.75 -6.29
C VAL A 269 -23.03 -2.12 -5.87
N THR A 270 -23.33 -0.94 -6.40
CA THR A 270 -24.65 -0.31 -6.30
C THR A 270 -25.29 -0.27 -7.68
N LYS A 271 -26.37 -1.04 -7.87
CA LYS A 271 -27.15 -1.01 -9.11
C LYS A 271 -27.98 0.27 -9.21
N LYS A 272 -28.10 0.80 -10.42
CA LYS A 272 -28.92 1.94 -10.80
C LYS A 272 -29.76 1.57 -12.01
N VAL A 273 -31.01 2.02 -12.03
CA VAL A 273 -31.96 1.72 -13.10
C VAL A 273 -32.50 3.03 -13.66
N ALA A 274 -32.33 3.23 -14.96
CA ALA A 274 -32.99 4.28 -15.71
C ALA A 274 -34.22 3.72 -16.43
N ARG A 275 -35.32 4.47 -16.43
CA ARG A 275 -36.55 4.09 -17.13
C ARG A 275 -36.78 5.04 -18.29
N LEU A 276 -36.98 4.51 -19.49
CA LEU A 276 -37.25 5.32 -20.69
C LEU A 276 -38.16 4.59 -21.67
N HIS A 277 -38.85 5.34 -22.51
CA HIS A 277 -39.57 4.79 -23.66
C HIS A 277 -38.60 4.63 -24.83
N ASP A 278 -38.30 3.39 -25.24
CA ASP A 278 -37.23 3.12 -26.22
C ASP A 278 -37.78 3.13 -27.65
N PRO A 279 -37.39 4.08 -28.51
CA PRO A 279 -37.86 4.13 -29.90
C PRO A 279 -37.46 2.89 -30.71
N ARG A 280 -36.39 2.18 -30.33
CA ARG A 280 -35.96 0.92 -30.97
C ARG A 280 -36.92 -0.23 -30.68
N LYS A 281 -37.78 -0.07 -29.66
CA LYS A 281 -38.82 -1.02 -29.24
C LYS A 281 -40.19 -0.35 -29.28
N ALA A 282 -40.49 0.42 -30.32
CA ALA A 282 -41.78 1.08 -30.51
C ALA A 282 -42.25 1.91 -29.30
N PHE A 283 -41.31 2.57 -28.60
CA PHE A 283 -41.55 3.37 -27.40
C PHE A 283 -42.11 2.58 -26.20
N GLU A 284 -41.88 1.26 -26.15
CA GLU A 284 -42.11 0.50 -24.91
C GLU A 284 -41.26 1.05 -23.76
N LEU A 285 -41.84 1.07 -22.56
CA LEU A 285 -41.11 1.42 -21.34
C LEU A 285 -40.08 0.32 -21.05
N VAL A 286 -38.81 0.67 -21.07
CA VAL A 286 -37.70 -0.23 -20.73
C VAL A 286 -36.92 0.27 -19.53
N GLU A 287 -36.30 -0.68 -18.84
CA GLU A 287 -35.34 -0.43 -17.78
C GLU A 287 -33.92 -0.69 -18.30
N ILE A 288 -33.02 0.28 -18.11
CA ILE A 288 -31.59 0.17 -18.45
C ILE A 288 -30.80 0.17 -17.14
N GLU A 289 -30.10 -0.93 -16.88
CA GLU A 289 -29.27 -1.10 -15.70
C GLU A 289 -27.88 -0.47 -15.90
N SER A 290 -27.34 0.12 -14.84
CA SER A 290 -25.94 0.52 -14.70
C SER A 290 -25.46 0.24 -13.28
N GLU A 291 -24.14 0.24 -13.08
CA GLU A 291 -23.53 0.01 -11.77
C GLU A 291 -22.66 1.20 -11.36
N VAL A 292 -22.62 1.45 -10.05
CA VAL A 292 -21.56 2.21 -9.40
C VAL A 292 -20.79 1.24 -8.51
N ARG A 293 -19.51 1.03 -8.84
CA ARG A 293 -18.59 0.17 -8.11
C ARG A 293 -17.67 1.01 -7.25
N THR A 294 -17.31 0.53 -6.07
CA THR A 294 -16.34 1.18 -5.20
C THR A 294 -15.03 0.40 -5.20
N ASP A 295 -13.93 1.09 -5.49
CA ASP A 295 -12.59 0.54 -5.43
C ASP A 295 -12.26 0.15 -3.97
N PRO A 296 -11.99 -1.15 -3.68
CA PRO A 296 -11.77 -1.60 -2.30
C PRO A 296 -10.53 -1.00 -1.63
N LEU A 297 -9.57 -0.51 -2.41
CA LEU A 297 -8.33 0.07 -1.90
C LEU A 297 -8.50 1.57 -1.62
N THR A 298 -8.95 2.32 -2.62
CA THR A 298 -8.95 3.79 -2.59
C THR A 298 -10.28 4.37 -2.11
N GLY A 299 -11.38 3.63 -2.24
CA GLY A 299 -12.73 4.13 -2.03
C GLY A 299 -13.28 4.99 -3.19
N GLU A 300 -12.49 5.20 -4.25
CA GLU A 300 -12.95 5.89 -5.47
C GLU A 300 -14.04 5.08 -6.17
N THR A 301 -14.90 5.74 -6.95
CA THR A 301 -15.99 5.09 -7.67
C THR A 301 -15.72 4.94 -9.16
N ALA A 302 -16.29 3.88 -9.73
CA ALA A 302 -16.37 3.65 -11.16
C ALA A 302 -17.82 3.42 -11.56
N ARG A 303 -18.24 4.07 -12.64
CA ARG A 303 -19.57 3.86 -13.22
C ARG A 303 -19.48 2.93 -14.42
N ILE A 304 -20.26 1.85 -14.40
CA ILE A 304 -20.35 0.87 -15.48
C ILE A 304 -21.73 0.99 -16.12
N CYS A 305 -21.78 1.51 -17.33
CA CYS A 305 -23.01 1.65 -18.11
C CYS A 305 -22.90 0.76 -19.35
N HIS A 306 -23.51 -0.43 -19.33
CA HIS A 306 -23.30 -1.36 -20.43
C HIS A 306 -24.03 -0.91 -21.71
N PHE A 307 -23.25 -0.65 -22.76
CA PHE A 307 -23.79 -0.29 -24.09
C PHE A 307 -23.32 -1.30 -25.13
N ALA A 308 -24.25 -1.77 -25.96
CA ALA A 308 -23.90 -2.49 -27.17
C ALA A 308 -23.32 -1.51 -28.20
N PHE A 309 -22.06 -1.72 -28.59
CA PHE A 309 -21.42 -0.98 -29.67
C PHE A 309 -21.32 -1.83 -30.93
N PRO A 310 -21.48 -1.25 -32.13
CA PRO A 310 -21.20 -1.96 -33.37
C PRO A 310 -19.74 -2.42 -33.41
N ALA A 311 -19.48 -3.48 -34.20
CA ALA A 311 -18.14 -3.92 -34.48
C ALA A 311 -17.31 -2.77 -35.07
N ARG A 312 -16.06 -2.67 -34.65
CA ARG A 312 -15.15 -1.61 -35.11
C ARG A 312 -14.40 -2.07 -36.35
N GLU A 313 -14.30 -1.17 -37.31
CA GLU A 313 -13.48 -1.39 -38.49
C GLU A 313 -12.01 -1.13 -38.17
N ARG A 314 -11.14 -1.96 -38.74
CA ARG A 314 -9.69 -1.77 -38.61
C ARG A 314 -9.32 -0.47 -39.33
N PRO A 315 -8.60 0.45 -38.67
CA PRO A 315 -8.14 1.67 -39.33
C PRO A 315 -7.27 1.36 -40.54
N GLU A 316 -7.34 2.17 -41.59
CA GLU A 316 -6.38 2.12 -42.70
C GLU A 316 -5.02 2.63 -42.21
N LEU A 317 -4.09 1.70 -41.95
CA LEU A 317 -2.78 2.04 -41.38
C LEU A 317 -1.74 2.31 -42.46
N ASP A 318 -1.88 1.76 -43.66
CA ASP A 318 -0.84 1.81 -44.69
C ASP A 318 -0.50 3.23 -45.11
N ALA A 319 -1.52 4.08 -45.33
CA ALA A 319 -1.34 5.48 -45.67
C ALA A 319 -0.64 6.27 -44.53
N LEU A 320 -1.02 5.99 -43.28
CA LEU A 320 -0.40 6.61 -42.10
C LEU A 320 1.07 6.21 -41.96
N VAL A 321 1.37 4.93 -42.12
CA VAL A 321 2.73 4.37 -42.02
C VAL A 321 3.61 4.95 -43.12
N ALA A 322 3.15 4.91 -44.39
CA ALA A 322 3.88 5.44 -45.53
C ALA A 322 4.10 6.96 -45.42
N GLY A 323 3.10 7.72 -44.96
CA GLY A 323 3.20 9.17 -44.81
C GLY A 323 4.14 9.63 -43.70
N THR A 324 4.38 8.80 -42.67
CA THR A 324 5.21 9.16 -41.50
C THR A 324 6.63 8.63 -41.57
N GLN A 325 6.90 7.62 -42.39
CA GLN A 325 8.23 6.99 -42.48
C GLN A 325 9.35 7.95 -42.90
N PRO A 326 9.20 8.79 -43.94
CA PRO A 326 10.30 9.63 -44.42
C PRO A 326 10.79 10.64 -43.38
N SER A 327 9.89 11.08 -42.49
CA SER A 327 10.18 12.08 -41.45
C SER A 327 10.45 11.46 -40.07
N CYS A 328 10.30 10.15 -39.91
CA CYS A 328 10.46 9.49 -38.62
C CYS A 328 11.90 9.60 -38.06
N PRO A 329 12.10 10.11 -36.84
CA PRO A 329 13.43 10.21 -36.23
C PRO A 329 13.97 8.86 -35.74
N PHE A 330 13.13 7.84 -35.59
CA PHE A 330 13.51 6.54 -35.01
C PHE A 330 13.84 5.48 -36.07
N CYS A 331 13.62 5.80 -37.35
CA CYS A 331 14.03 4.94 -38.45
C CYS A 331 15.58 4.78 -38.48
N PRO A 332 16.11 3.61 -38.88
CA PRO A 332 17.55 3.31 -38.82
C PRO A 332 18.46 4.32 -39.52
N GLN A 333 17.97 4.96 -40.59
CA GLN A 333 18.72 5.95 -41.37
C GLN A 333 18.92 7.27 -40.62
N ARG A 334 18.14 7.54 -39.57
CA ARG A 334 18.09 8.84 -38.88
C ARG A 334 18.37 8.73 -37.38
N ILE A 335 18.00 7.63 -36.74
CA ILE A 335 18.03 7.50 -35.28
C ILE A 335 19.38 7.83 -34.67
N GLU A 336 20.48 7.48 -35.35
CA GLU A 336 21.81 7.76 -34.82
C GLU A 336 22.18 9.24 -34.85
N THR A 337 21.69 9.97 -35.86
CA THR A 337 22.08 11.36 -36.16
C THR A 337 21.13 12.39 -35.57
N VAL A 338 19.85 12.08 -35.41
CA VAL A 338 18.82 13.06 -34.99
C VAL A 338 18.40 12.93 -33.53
N THR A 339 18.64 11.78 -32.89
CA THR A 339 18.29 11.62 -31.46
C THR A 339 19.40 12.16 -30.56
N PRO A 340 19.08 12.70 -29.38
CA PRO A 340 20.10 13.23 -28.47
C PRO A 340 20.96 12.12 -27.83
N ARG A 341 21.93 12.53 -27.03
CA ARG A 341 22.79 11.67 -26.22
C ARG A 341 22.82 12.18 -24.79
N PHE A 342 22.82 11.28 -23.82
CA PHE A 342 23.02 11.65 -22.43
C PHE A 342 24.47 12.12 -22.21
N PRO A 343 24.73 12.95 -21.19
CA PRO A 343 26.10 13.22 -20.74
C PRO A 343 26.81 11.92 -20.33
N GLU A 344 28.12 11.86 -20.56
CA GLU A 344 28.96 10.67 -20.27
C GLU A 344 28.87 10.22 -18.80
N ALA A 345 28.72 11.19 -17.88
CA ALA A 345 28.58 10.93 -16.45
C ALA A 345 27.28 10.20 -16.09
N LEU A 346 26.21 10.36 -16.87
CA LEU A 346 24.92 9.73 -16.62
C LEU A 346 24.80 8.39 -17.35
N VAL A 347 25.16 8.37 -18.64
CA VAL A 347 25.19 7.15 -19.47
C VAL A 347 26.46 7.19 -20.31
N PRO A 348 27.47 6.35 -20.00
CA PRO A 348 28.64 6.20 -20.85
C PRO A 348 28.29 5.87 -22.29
N GLY A 349 28.91 6.57 -23.25
CA GLY A 349 28.57 6.50 -24.67
C GLY A 349 27.23 7.17 -25.06
N GLY A 350 26.54 7.78 -24.10
CA GLY A 350 25.34 8.61 -24.27
C GLY A 350 24.04 7.87 -24.62
N ARG A 351 24.08 6.57 -24.91
CA ARG A 351 22.93 5.73 -25.28
C ARG A 351 23.13 4.30 -24.78
N LEU A 352 22.04 3.57 -24.55
CA LEU A 352 22.08 2.13 -24.22
C LEU A 352 21.45 1.31 -25.33
N ARG A 353 21.93 0.07 -25.53
CA ARG A 353 21.42 -0.85 -26.55
C ARG A 353 21.20 -2.24 -25.99
N ARG A 354 20.14 -2.89 -26.46
CA ARG A 354 19.91 -4.33 -26.27
C ARG A 354 19.06 -4.85 -27.42
N GLY A 355 19.56 -5.86 -28.14
CA GLY A 355 18.91 -6.34 -29.36
C GLY A 355 18.74 -5.20 -30.39
N GLU A 356 17.51 -5.00 -30.87
CA GLU A 356 17.16 -3.85 -31.71
C GLU A 356 16.89 -2.57 -30.94
N ALA A 357 16.64 -2.68 -29.62
CA ALA A 357 16.21 -1.55 -28.82
C ALA A 357 17.36 -0.56 -28.57
N LEU A 358 17.04 0.73 -28.71
CA LEU A 358 17.94 1.85 -28.45
C LEU A 358 17.31 2.81 -27.47
N LEU A 359 17.99 3.04 -26.33
CA LEU A 359 17.60 4.02 -25.33
C LEU A 359 18.45 5.29 -25.47
N PHE A 360 17.79 6.44 -25.49
CA PHE A 360 18.40 7.77 -25.64
C PHE A 360 17.56 8.82 -24.89
N PRO A 361 18.08 10.03 -24.61
CA PRO A 361 17.31 11.07 -23.92
C PRO A 361 16.06 11.50 -24.66
N ASN A 362 15.02 11.88 -23.93
CA ASN A 362 13.90 12.57 -24.53
C ASN A 362 14.29 14.03 -24.85
N LEU A 363 14.04 14.48 -26.08
CA LEU A 363 14.29 15.88 -26.49
C LEU A 363 13.31 16.86 -25.83
N PHE A 364 12.13 16.36 -25.45
CA PHE A 364 11.10 17.08 -24.71
C PHE A 364 10.88 16.35 -23.39
N PRO A 365 11.82 16.47 -22.43
CA PRO A 365 11.80 15.69 -21.20
C PRO A 365 10.57 16.05 -20.34
N TYR A 366 10.02 15.04 -19.67
CA TYR A 366 8.95 15.22 -18.68
C TYR A 366 9.51 15.66 -17.33
N ASP A 367 10.71 15.17 -17.00
CA ASP A 367 11.43 15.40 -15.74
C ASP A 367 12.96 15.37 -15.98
N ASP A 368 13.75 15.67 -14.95
CA ASP A 368 15.21 15.77 -14.95
C ASP A 368 15.89 14.56 -15.62
N VAL A 369 15.32 13.37 -15.44
CA VAL A 369 15.80 12.14 -16.06
C VAL A 369 14.68 11.51 -16.90
N SER A 370 14.68 11.83 -18.19
CA SER A 370 13.70 11.32 -19.16
C SER A 370 14.39 10.67 -20.36
N ALA A 371 13.99 9.45 -20.70
CA ALA A 371 14.50 8.69 -21.82
C ALA A 371 13.36 8.18 -22.73
N ILE A 372 13.72 7.91 -23.98
CA ILE A 372 12.92 7.17 -24.95
C ILE A 372 13.66 5.86 -25.25
N VAL A 373 12.92 4.76 -25.35
CA VAL A 373 13.40 3.51 -25.91
C VAL A 373 12.69 3.29 -27.24
N SER A 374 13.42 3.36 -28.35
CA SER A 374 12.95 2.82 -29.62
C SER A 374 13.04 1.30 -29.55
N LEU A 375 11.94 0.58 -29.79
CA LEU A 375 11.86 -0.87 -29.60
C LEU A 375 12.51 -1.63 -30.78
N SER A 376 12.22 -1.22 -32.01
CA SER A 376 12.58 -1.96 -33.22
C SER A 376 13.21 -1.06 -34.27
N ARG A 377 13.87 -1.66 -35.27
CA ARG A 377 14.29 -1.00 -36.51
C ARG A 377 13.14 -0.80 -37.49
N ALA A 378 12.05 -1.57 -37.38
CA ALA A 378 10.89 -1.42 -38.23
C ALA A 378 10.14 -0.13 -37.88
N HIS A 379 9.78 0.66 -38.91
CA HIS A 379 9.01 1.90 -38.75
C HIS A 379 7.63 1.68 -38.16
N PHE A 380 7.06 0.49 -38.36
CA PHE A 380 5.78 0.12 -37.78
C PHE A 380 5.74 -1.39 -37.54
N LEU A 381 5.18 -1.78 -36.41
CA LEU A 381 4.83 -3.16 -36.08
C LEU A 381 3.39 -3.13 -35.59
N PRO A 382 2.47 -3.90 -36.20
CA PRO A 382 1.07 -3.88 -35.79
C PRO A 382 0.87 -4.55 -34.44
N MET A 383 -0.15 -4.13 -33.70
CA MET A 383 -0.41 -4.55 -32.31
C MET A 383 -0.56 -6.06 -32.16
N ASP A 384 -1.11 -6.75 -33.16
CA ASP A 384 -1.29 -8.20 -33.21
C ASP A 384 -0.01 -8.98 -33.54
N ALA A 385 1.07 -8.29 -33.93
CA ALA A 385 2.35 -8.89 -34.27
C ALA A 385 3.53 -8.25 -33.53
N LEU A 386 3.30 -7.62 -32.37
CA LEU A 386 4.37 -7.10 -31.51
C LEU A 386 5.17 -8.25 -30.89
N PRO A 387 6.45 -8.48 -31.27
CA PRO A 387 7.18 -9.65 -30.81
C PRO A 387 7.60 -9.51 -29.34
N ALA A 388 7.37 -10.56 -28.55
CA ALA A 388 7.73 -10.61 -27.14
C ALA A 388 9.22 -10.32 -26.87
N ALA A 389 10.12 -10.78 -27.74
CA ALA A 389 11.56 -10.56 -27.59
C ALA A 389 11.92 -9.06 -27.60
N ILE A 390 11.31 -8.30 -28.52
CA ILE A 390 11.60 -6.86 -28.68
C ILE A 390 11.03 -6.06 -27.50
N ILE A 391 9.82 -6.42 -27.02
CA ILE A 391 9.24 -5.85 -25.80
C ILE A 391 10.15 -6.15 -24.59
N GLY A 392 10.61 -7.40 -24.48
CA GLY A 392 11.48 -7.84 -23.39
C GLY A 392 12.80 -7.08 -23.36
N ASP A 393 13.45 -6.90 -24.51
CA ASP A 393 14.69 -6.13 -24.61
C ASP A 393 14.49 -4.67 -24.19
N ALA A 394 13.39 -4.04 -24.61
CA ALA A 394 13.08 -2.67 -24.22
C ALA A 394 12.82 -2.52 -22.71
N PHE A 395 12.09 -3.44 -22.08
CA PHE A 395 11.88 -3.44 -20.63
C PHE A 395 13.16 -3.70 -19.85
N LYS A 396 14.03 -4.61 -20.32
CA LYS A 396 15.34 -4.85 -19.69
C LYS A 396 16.25 -3.63 -19.81
N LEU A 397 16.19 -2.91 -20.93
CA LEU A 397 16.93 -1.66 -21.13
C LEU A 397 16.40 -0.53 -20.24
N ALA A 398 15.07 -0.43 -20.08
CA ALA A 398 14.43 0.49 -19.15
C ALA A 398 14.85 0.19 -17.70
N ARG A 399 14.85 -1.09 -17.29
CA ARG A 399 15.34 -1.52 -15.98
C ARG A 399 16.77 -1.07 -15.73
N GLU A 400 17.68 -1.34 -16.68
CA GLU A 400 19.10 -0.96 -16.58
C GLU A 400 19.26 0.56 -16.42
N PHE A 401 18.52 1.34 -17.20
CA PHE A 401 18.55 2.79 -17.12
C PHE A 401 18.05 3.29 -15.76
N ILE A 402 16.90 2.79 -15.27
CA ILE A 402 16.35 3.16 -13.96
C ILE A 402 17.36 2.84 -12.85
N GLN A 403 17.94 1.64 -12.83
CA GLN A 403 18.93 1.24 -11.82
C GLN A 403 20.17 2.14 -11.81
N ARG A 404 20.54 2.67 -12.99
CA ARG A 404 21.69 3.57 -13.14
C ARG A 404 21.38 4.99 -12.68
N THR A 405 20.20 5.52 -12.97
CA THR A 405 19.88 6.94 -12.79
C THR A 405 19.05 7.24 -11.54
N ALA A 406 18.28 6.29 -11.00
CA ALA A 406 17.55 6.48 -9.75
C ALA A 406 18.44 6.92 -8.57
N PRO A 407 19.69 6.42 -8.41
CA PRO A 407 20.60 6.89 -7.36
C PRO A 407 21.18 8.29 -7.60
N THR A 408 21.05 8.85 -8.80
CA THR A 408 21.64 10.16 -9.14
C THR A 408 20.71 11.33 -8.78
N LEU A 409 19.44 11.08 -8.47
CA LEU A 409 18.51 12.11 -8.01
C LEU A 409 18.88 12.52 -6.58
N ALA A 410 18.83 13.83 -6.29
CA ALA A 410 19.11 14.36 -4.96
C ALA A 410 17.99 14.04 -3.94
N ALA A 411 16.79 13.70 -4.43
CA ALA A 411 15.64 13.41 -3.61
C ALA A 411 15.82 12.14 -2.78
N ALA A 412 15.18 12.11 -1.60
CA ALA A 412 15.23 10.96 -0.70
C ALA A 412 14.58 9.69 -1.29
N ARG A 413 13.70 9.84 -2.28
CA ARG A 413 13.00 8.77 -2.99
C ARG A 413 12.88 9.12 -4.46
N SER A 414 12.98 8.11 -5.31
CA SER A 414 12.79 8.20 -6.75
C SER A 414 11.95 7.04 -7.26
N TRP A 415 11.28 7.22 -8.39
CA TRP A 415 10.41 6.23 -9.03
C TRP A 415 10.80 6.09 -10.50
N GLY A 416 11.02 4.86 -10.95
CA GLY A 416 11.26 4.53 -12.35
C GLY A 416 9.96 4.20 -13.10
N ILE A 417 9.35 5.19 -13.73
CA ILE A 417 8.10 5.04 -14.47
C ILE A 417 8.42 4.63 -15.91
N VAL A 418 7.85 3.51 -16.35
CA VAL A 418 7.86 3.07 -17.75
C VAL A 418 6.46 3.26 -18.33
N THR A 419 6.34 4.01 -19.42
CA THR A 419 5.07 4.30 -20.07
C THR A 419 5.15 4.19 -21.59
N TRP A 420 4.09 3.75 -22.24
CA TRP A 420 4.05 3.54 -23.68
C TRP A 420 2.71 4.00 -24.25
N ASN A 421 2.76 5.03 -25.09
CA ASN A 421 1.64 5.44 -25.93
C ASN A 421 1.82 4.78 -27.29
N TYR A 422 0.98 3.80 -27.62
CA TYR A 422 1.02 3.10 -28.90
C TYR A 422 -0.15 3.55 -29.77
N MET A 423 0.17 4.14 -30.93
CA MET A 423 -0.74 4.70 -31.94
C MET A 423 -1.44 6.03 -31.57
N PRO A 424 -1.90 6.82 -32.58
CA PRO A 424 -2.42 8.17 -32.36
C PRO A 424 -3.59 8.31 -31.37
N PRO A 425 -4.59 7.39 -31.31
CA PRO A 425 -5.64 7.50 -30.30
C PRO A 425 -5.13 7.48 -28.85
N ALA A 426 -3.97 6.86 -28.61
CA ALA A 426 -3.30 6.87 -27.31
C ALA A 426 -2.41 8.10 -27.06
N GLY A 427 -2.34 9.04 -28.01
CA GLY A 427 -1.47 10.22 -27.93
C GLY A 427 -0.01 9.94 -28.30
N ALA A 428 0.26 8.89 -29.10
CA ALA A 428 1.59 8.65 -29.63
C ALA A 428 1.95 9.73 -30.67
N SER A 429 3.11 10.37 -30.52
CA SER A 429 3.62 11.34 -31.51
C SER A 429 4.27 10.68 -32.72
N GLN A 430 4.57 9.39 -32.64
CA GLN A 430 5.15 8.58 -33.70
C GLN A 430 4.49 7.20 -33.73
N VAL A 431 4.28 6.65 -34.94
CA VAL A 431 3.84 5.26 -35.13
C VAL A 431 4.96 4.23 -34.93
N HIS A 432 6.21 4.70 -34.98
CA HIS A 432 7.38 3.87 -34.69
C HIS A 432 7.32 3.36 -33.25
N PRO A 433 7.39 2.04 -33.00
CA PRO A 433 7.26 1.48 -31.65
C PRO A 433 8.31 2.03 -30.69
N HIS A 434 7.87 2.81 -29.71
CA HIS A 434 8.74 3.40 -28.69
C HIS A 434 8.02 3.51 -27.34
N LEU A 435 8.76 3.39 -26.25
CA LEU A 435 8.29 3.68 -24.89
C LEU A 435 9.12 4.78 -24.25
N GLN A 436 8.63 5.35 -23.16
CA GLN A 436 9.30 6.37 -22.37
C GLN A 436 9.66 5.80 -20.99
N VAL A 437 10.81 6.22 -20.49
CA VAL A 437 11.30 5.87 -19.16
C VAL A 437 11.62 7.17 -18.43
N ILE A 438 10.94 7.40 -17.32
CA ILE A 438 11.06 8.61 -16.51
C ILE A 438 11.53 8.20 -15.14
N VAL A 439 12.59 8.83 -14.64
CA VAL A 439 13.03 8.70 -13.26
C VAL A 439 12.78 10.02 -12.56
N THR A 440 11.90 10.00 -11.58
CA THR A 440 11.31 11.21 -10.97
C THR A 440 11.21 11.05 -9.45
N ASP A 441 11.18 12.16 -8.72
CA ASP A 441 10.78 12.20 -7.31
C ASP A 441 9.29 12.53 -7.11
N ALA A 442 8.55 12.71 -8.20
CA ALA A 442 7.14 13.07 -8.26
C ALA A 442 6.36 12.03 -9.10
N PRO A 443 5.97 10.87 -8.52
CA PRO A 443 5.42 9.72 -9.24
C PRO A 443 4.03 9.91 -9.89
N GLY A 444 3.48 11.12 -9.83
CA GLY A 444 2.12 11.42 -10.26
C GLY A 444 1.07 11.14 -9.19
N ASN A 445 -0.10 11.76 -9.37
CA ASN A 445 -1.14 11.81 -8.33
C ASN A 445 -1.81 10.46 -8.08
N ALA A 446 -2.08 9.68 -9.13
CA ALA A 446 -2.75 8.38 -9.00
C ALA A 446 -1.88 7.37 -8.26
N LEU A 447 -0.62 7.21 -8.69
CA LEU A 447 0.34 6.31 -8.04
C LEU A 447 0.59 6.71 -6.57
N ARG A 448 0.72 8.00 -6.28
CA ARG A 448 0.85 8.48 -4.89
C ARG A 448 -0.35 8.07 -4.03
N ARG A 449 -1.58 8.30 -4.50
CA ARG A 449 -2.81 7.91 -3.78
C ARG A 449 -2.90 6.40 -3.54
N GLU A 450 -2.52 5.60 -4.53
CA GLU A 450 -2.52 4.14 -4.43
C GLU A 450 -1.49 3.66 -3.40
N LEU A 451 -0.24 4.12 -3.46
CA LEU A 451 0.79 3.75 -2.49
C LEU A 451 0.43 4.15 -1.05
N GLU A 452 -0.21 5.31 -0.88
CA GLU A 452 -0.74 5.74 0.43
C GLU A 452 -1.86 4.82 0.93
N ALA A 453 -2.79 4.43 0.04
CA ALA A 453 -3.87 3.51 0.38
C ALA A 453 -3.35 2.11 0.71
N GLU A 454 -2.39 1.60 -0.03
CA GLU A 454 -1.75 0.31 0.23
C GLU A 454 -0.92 0.32 1.51
N THR A 455 -0.27 1.44 1.82
CA THR A 455 0.39 1.63 3.12
C THR A 455 -0.64 1.44 4.24
N ARG A 456 -1.77 2.16 4.18
CA ARG A 456 -2.86 2.01 5.16
C ARG A 456 -3.46 0.60 5.17
N PHE A 457 -3.49 -0.09 4.04
CA PHE A 457 -4.01 -1.46 3.96
C PHE A 457 -3.05 -2.45 4.63
N LEU A 458 -1.76 -2.41 4.26
CA LEU A 458 -0.72 -3.25 4.87
C LEU A 458 -0.67 -3.02 6.39
N GLU A 459 -0.75 -1.77 6.83
CA GLU A 459 -0.77 -1.42 8.25
C GLU A 459 -1.97 -1.98 9.01
N ARG A 460 -3.14 -2.04 8.37
CA ARG A 460 -4.37 -2.56 8.98
C ARG A 460 -4.44 -4.08 8.98
N HIS A 461 -3.93 -4.71 7.91
CA HIS A 461 -4.18 -6.12 7.64
C HIS A 461 -2.94 -7.02 7.71
N GLY A 462 -1.75 -6.44 7.81
CA GLY A 462 -0.49 -7.18 7.90
C GLY A 462 -0.05 -7.88 6.60
N VAL A 463 -0.84 -7.75 5.53
CA VAL A 463 -0.55 -8.30 4.20
C VAL A 463 -0.67 -7.21 3.13
N PRO A 464 0.13 -7.26 2.04
CA PRO A 464 0.02 -6.31 0.93
C PRO A 464 -1.35 -6.43 0.24
N TYR A 465 -1.90 -5.31 -0.21
CA TYR A 465 -3.21 -5.30 -0.88
C TYR A 465 -3.23 -6.20 -2.11
N ALA A 466 -2.19 -6.14 -2.95
CA ALA A 466 -2.08 -6.97 -4.15
C ALA A 466 -2.21 -8.48 -3.85
N GLN A 467 -1.64 -8.94 -2.72
CA GLN A 467 -1.75 -10.34 -2.29
C GLN A 467 -3.19 -10.67 -1.86
N ALA A 468 -3.81 -9.82 -1.04
CA ALA A 468 -5.20 -10.02 -0.60
C ALA A 468 -6.19 -9.99 -1.78
N LEU A 469 -6.00 -9.04 -2.70
CA LEU A 469 -6.79 -8.90 -3.92
C LEU A 469 -6.65 -10.16 -4.79
N GLY A 470 -5.45 -10.68 -5.00
CA GLY A 470 -5.23 -11.89 -5.80
C GLY A 470 -5.89 -13.15 -5.21
N VAL A 471 -6.03 -13.24 -3.88
CA VAL A 471 -6.83 -14.31 -3.24
C VAL A 471 -8.33 -14.09 -3.49
N ALA A 472 -8.81 -12.87 -3.28
CA ALA A 472 -10.22 -12.53 -3.44
C ALA A 472 -10.72 -12.69 -4.88
N GLU A 473 -9.95 -12.25 -5.87
CA GLU A 473 -10.28 -12.39 -7.29
C GLU A 473 -10.27 -13.85 -7.73
N ARG A 474 -9.32 -14.68 -7.26
CA ARG A 474 -9.31 -16.12 -7.56
C ARG A 474 -10.51 -16.85 -6.96
N GLY A 475 -10.95 -16.44 -5.77
CA GLY A 475 -12.17 -16.95 -5.16
C GLY A 475 -13.44 -16.66 -5.98
N ARG A 476 -13.46 -15.54 -6.71
CA ARG A 476 -14.55 -15.19 -7.64
C ARG A 476 -14.38 -15.80 -9.03
N GLY A 477 -13.15 -15.86 -9.54
CA GLY A 477 -12.78 -16.40 -10.85
C GLY A 477 -13.19 -15.56 -12.07
N GLU A 478 -14.08 -14.59 -11.91
CA GLU A 478 -14.72 -13.89 -13.04
C GLU A 478 -13.76 -12.96 -13.82
N CYS A 479 -12.85 -12.28 -13.12
CA CYS A 479 -12.02 -11.21 -13.70
C CYS A 479 -10.57 -11.63 -14.03
N LEU A 480 -10.14 -12.84 -13.68
CA LEU A 480 -8.79 -13.34 -13.98
C LEU A 480 -8.64 -13.60 -15.48
N VAL A 481 -7.62 -13.04 -16.14
CA VAL A 481 -7.43 -13.21 -17.59
C VAL A 481 -6.41 -14.29 -17.90
N LEU A 482 -5.20 -14.18 -17.34
CA LEU A 482 -4.14 -15.17 -17.51
C LEU A 482 -3.16 -15.11 -16.32
N GLU A 483 -2.52 -16.24 -16.01
CA GLU A 483 -1.49 -16.33 -14.99
C GLU A 483 -0.32 -17.16 -15.54
N GLU A 484 0.90 -16.62 -15.45
CA GLU A 484 2.10 -17.29 -15.91
C GLU A 484 3.28 -16.92 -15.01
N GLY A 485 3.81 -17.90 -14.27
CA GLY A 485 4.88 -17.66 -13.30
C GLY A 485 4.47 -16.63 -12.23
N ALA A 486 5.26 -15.58 -12.08
CA ALA A 486 4.98 -14.49 -11.14
C ALA A 486 4.04 -13.41 -11.68
N VAL A 487 3.64 -13.49 -12.96
CA VAL A 487 2.83 -12.47 -13.63
C VAL A 487 1.37 -12.93 -13.68
N THR A 488 0.48 -12.12 -13.13
CA THR A 488 -0.97 -12.37 -13.16
C THR A 488 -1.67 -11.19 -13.81
N TRP A 489 -2.45 -11.44 -14.87
CA TRP A 489 -3.31 -10.42 -15.47
C TRP A 489 -4.77 -10.62 -15.07
N SER A 490 -5.43 -9.55 -14.66
CA SER A 490 -6.88 -9.49 -14.44
C SER A 490 -7.47 -8.22 -15.03
N VAL A 491 -8.79 -8.21 -15.20
CA VAL A 491 -9.54 -6.98 -15.45
C VAL A 491 -9.90 -6.37 -14.08
N PRO A 492 -9.55 -5.10 -13.81
CA PRO A 492 -9.84 -4.50 -12.51
C PRO A 492 -11.35 -4.41 -12.26
N PHE A 493 -11.75 -4.57 -10.99
CA PHE A 493 -13.15 -4.44 -10.59
C PHE A 493 -13.73 -3.05 -10.89
N CYS A 494 -12.88 -2.02 -10.83
CA CYS A 494 -13.19 -0.63 -11.19
C CYS A 494 -12.32 -0.20 -12.38
N PRO A 495 -12.71 -0.51 -13.62
CA PRO A 495 -11.94 -0.18 -14.82
C PRO A 495 -11.88 1.34 -15.05
N VAL A 496 -10.73 1.80 -15.50
CA VAL A 496 -10.50 3.19 -15.93
C VAL A 496 -10.93 3.37 -17.40
N GLY A 497 -10.73 2.32 -18.20
CA GLY A 497 -10.99 2.33 -19.63
C GLY A 497 -12.45 2.11 -20.01
N MET A 498 -12.88 2.86 -21.03
CA MET A 498 -14.25 2.84 -21.52
C MET A 498 -14.70 1.46 -22.05
N LEU A 499 -13.79 0.66 -22.60
CA LEU A 499 -14.07 -0.68 -23.15
C LEU A 499 -13.30 -1.81 -22.45
N GLY A 500 -12.81 -1.56 -21.23
CA GLY A 500 -12.12 -2.54 -20.42
C GLY A 500 -10.59 -2.52 -20.57
N ASP A 501 -9.92 -2.30 -19.46
CA ASP A 501 -8.48 -2.37 -19.26
C ASP A 501 -8.04 -3.77 -18.78
N ALA A 502 -6.73 -3.99 -18.77
CA ALA A 502 -6.10 -5.17 -18.20
C ALA A 502 -4.94 -4.73 -17.30
N GLU A 503 -4.81 -5.37 -16.14
CA GLU A 503 -3.79 -5.07 -15.15
C GLU A 503 -2.95 -6.31 -14.86
N ALA A 504 -1.63 -6.20 -15.01
CA ALA A 504 -0.67 -7.18 -14.58
C ALA A 504 -0.19 -6.85 -13.17
N ARG A 505 -0.05 -7.86 -12.30
CA ARG A 505 0.68 -7.77 -11.03
C ARG A 505 1.83 -8.76 -11.04
N ILE A 506 3.00 -8.32 -10.57
CA ILE A 506 4.20 -9.14 -10.48
C ILE A 506 4.44 -9.52 -9.01
N ALA A 507 4.20 -10.78 -8.68
CA ALA A 507 4.24 -11.25 -7.30
C ALA A 507 5.62 -11.02 -6.64
N GLY A 508 5.63 -10.31 -5.51
CA GLY A 508 6.83 -10.12 -4.71
C GLY A 508 7.90 -9.20 -5.31
N ARG A 509 7.55 -8.40 -6.33
CA ARG A 509 8.38 -7.33 -6.89
C ARG A 509 7.65 -6.02 -6.69
N SER A 510 8.31 -4.97 -6.21
CA SER A 510 7.70 -3.65 -6.03
C SER A 510 8.11 -2.66 -7.12
N THR A 511 9.24 -2.89 -7.80
CA THR A 511 9.73 -2.06 -8.91
C THR A 511 10.22 -2.92 -10.08
N LEU A 512 10.37 -2.31 -11.26
CA LEU A 512 10.98 -2.98 -12.41
C LEU A 512 12.45 -3.33 -12.12
N GLY A 513 13.14 -2.50 -11.34
CA GLY A 513 14.51 -2.72 -10.86
C GLY A 513 14.72 -4.03 -10.10
N GLU A 514 13.67 -4.59 -9.49
CA GLU A 514 13.72 -5.86 -8.74
C GLU A 514 13.46 -7.09 -9.61
N CYS A 515 12.86 -6.90 -10.79
CA CYS A 515 12.45 -8.02 -11.64
C CYS A 515 13.67 -8.68 -12.29
N SER A 516 13.73 -10.01 -12.21
CA SER A 516 14.71 -10.83 -12.94
C SER A 516 14.48 -10.76 -14.46
N GLU A 517 15.49 -11.14 -15.26
CA GLU A 517 15.30 -11.19 -16.72
C GLU A 517 14.19 -12.17 -17.15
N ALA A 518 14.08 -13.32 -16.47
CA ALA A 518 13.04 -14.31 -16.75
C ALA A 518 11.63 -13.76 -16.43
N GLU A 519 11.46 -13.02 -15.33
CA GLU A 519 10.18 -12.38 -15.01
C GLU A 519 9.81 -11.31 -16.06
N ILE A 520 10.79 -10.54 -16.56
CA ILE A 520 10.56 -9.56 -17.64
C ILE A 520 10.19 -10.26 -18.95
N GLU A 521 10.81 -11.39 -19.28
CA GLU A 521 10.47 -12.18 -20.47
C GLU A 521 9.05 -12.74 -20.40
N VAL A 522 8.62 -13.21 -19.22
CA VAL A 522 7.24 -13.66 -18.99
C VAL A 522 6.27 -12.48 -19.14
N LEU A 523 6.57 -11.32 -18.55
CA LEU A 523 5.75 -10.12 -18.71
C LEU A 523 5.64 -9.70 -20.19
N ALA A 524 6.75 -9.69 -20.92
CA ALA A 524 6.79 -9.32 -22.34
C ALA A 524 6.00 -10.31 -23.23
N ARG A 525 6.13 -11.62 -22.97
CA ARG A 525 5.38 -12.66 -23.69
C ARG A 525 3.88 -12.58 -23.42
N THR A 526 3.49 -12.41 -22.17
CA THR A 526 2.08 -12.29 -21.79
C THR A 526 1.46 -11.00 -22.33
N LEU A 527 2.20 -9.88 -22.29
CA LEU A 527 1.78 -8.61 -22.90
C LEU A 527 1.61 -8.73 -24.42
N SER A 528 2.55 -9.35 -25.13
CA SER A 528 2.44 -9.60 -26.58
C SER A 528 1.16 -10.37 -26.94
N ARG A 529 0.85 -11.44 -26.18
CA ARG A 529 -0.38 -12.22 -26.35
C ARG A 529 -1.64 -11.40 -26.07
N LEU A 530 -1.61 -10.57 -25.02
CA LEU A 530 -2.70 -9.65 -24.69
C LEU A 530 -2.94 -8.59 -25.77
N CYS A 531 -1.87 -8.00 -26.33
CA CYS A 531 -1.98 -7.07 -27.44
C CYS A 531 -2.68 -7.71 -28.65
N ALA A 532 -2.29 -8.94 -29.01
CA ALA A 532 -2.97 -9.69 -30.07
C ALA A 532 -4.43 -10.03 -29.73
N ALA A 533 -4.72 -10.35 -28.47
CA ALA A 533 -6.09 -10.62 -28.03
C ALA A 533 -6.98 -9.37 -28.14
N TYR A 534 -6.47 -8.21 -27.73
CA TYR A 534 -7.14 -6.92 -27.87
C TYR A 534 -7.35 -6.52 -29.33
N ALA A 535 -6.35 -6.75 -30.20
CA ALA A 535 -6.49 -6.52 -31.64
C ALA A 535 -7.62 -7.33 -32.27
N ARG A 536 -7.80 -8.59 -31.87
CA ARG A 536 -8.95 -9.43 -32.27
C ARG A 536 -10.30 -8.91 -31.73
N LEU A 537 -10.29 -8.18 -30.61
CA LEU A 537 -11.46 -7.48 -30.07
C LEU A 537 -11.67 -6.07 -30.69
N GLY A 538 -10.93 -5.74 -31.75
CA GLY A 538 -11.05 -4.47 -32.47
C GLY A 538 -10.37 -3.29 -31.78
N MET A 539 -9.30 -3.54 -31.00
CA MET A 539 -8.47 -2.51 -30.36
C MET A 539 -7.06 -2.52 -30.93
N TRP A 540 -6.64 -1.42 -31.57
CA TRP A 540 -5.32 -1.33 -32.23
C TRP A 540 -4.42 -0.20 -31.68
N SER A 541 -4.78 0.35 -30.52
CA SER A 541 -4.07 1.46 -29.88
C SER A 541 -4.19 1.31 -28.36
N PHE A 542 -3.18 1.73 -27.60
CA PHE A 542 -3.20 1.61 -26.14
C PHE A 542 -2.23 2.58 -25.44
N ASN A 543 -2.54 2.89 -24.19
CA ASN A 543 -1.55 3.34 -23.21
C ASN A 543 -1.14 2.15 -22.33
N LEU A 544 0.14 2.02 -22.02
CA LEU A 544 0.66 1.10 -21.01
C LEU A 544 1.42 1.93 -19.98
N THR A 545 1.25 1.66 -18.69
CA THR A 545 2.08 2.31 -17.65
C THR A 545 2.36 1.37 -16.50
N PHE A 546 3.62 1.41 -16.05
CA PHE A 546 4.09 0.73 -14.84
C PHE A 546 3.82 1.64 -13.65
N PHE A 547 3.27 1.07 -12.59
CA PHE A 547 3.00 1.69 -11.30
C PHE A 547 3.97 1.04 -10.30
N PRO A 548 5.19 1.60 -10.11
CA PRO A 548 6.17 1.06 -9.17
C PRO A 548 6.05 1.70 -7.78
N ASP A 549 6.58 1.03 -6.75
CA ASP A 549 6.97 1.71 -5.51
C ASP A 549 8.27 2.52 -5.74
N ALA A 550 8.74 3.25 -4.73
CA ALA A 550 10.00 3.97 -4.80
C ALA A 550 11.17 2.98 -4.99
N GLU A 551 12.13 3.36 -5.83
CA GLU A 551 13.34 2.58 -6.04
C GLU A 551 14.11 2.40 -4.73
N GLN A 552 14.66 1.20 -4.54
CA GLN A 552 15.37 0.77 -3.32
C GLN A 552 14.52 0.73 -2.03
N GLU A 553 13.28 1.23 -2.02
CA GLU A 553 12.34 1.04 -0.91
C GLU A 553 11.99 -0.45 -0.79
N ARG A 554 11.92 -0.96 0.44
CA ARG A 554 11.55 -2.36 0.75
C ARG A 554 10.41 -2.35 1.76
N SER A 555 9.38 -1.59 1.42
CA SER A 555 8.17 -1.37 2.22
C SER A 555 7.36 -2.65 2.41
N GLY A 556 7.36 -3.50 1.38
CA GLY A 556 6.48 -4.66 1.27
C GLY A 556 5.01 -4.30 1.06
N ARG A 557 4.68 -3.03 0.79
CA ARG A 557 3.28 -2.57 0.65
C ARG A 557 2.66 -2.86 -0.72
N HIS A 558 3.50 -2.85 -1.75
CA HIS A 558 3.09 -2.79 -3.14
C HIS A 558 3.70 -3.95 -3.94
N TRP A 559 2.93 -4.46 -4.90
CA TRP A 559 3.47 -5.28 -6.00
C TRP A 559 3.40 -4.47 -7.29
N LEU A 560 4.48 -4.47 -8.06
CA LEU A 560 4.62 -3.76 -9.32
C LEU A 560 3.42 -4.11 -10.20
N THR A 561 2.68 -3.07 -10.52
CA THR A 561 1.46 -3.16 -11.29
C THR A 561 1.68 -2.56 -12.68
N VAL A 562 1.19 -3.22 -13.72
CA VAL A 562 1.29 -2.75 -15.11
C VAL A 562 -0.11 -2.65 -15.69
N ARG A 563 -0.54 -1.45 -16.07
CA ARG A 563 -1.87 -1.23 -16.63
C ARG A 563 -1.80 -1.05 -18.13
N LEU A 564 -2.55 -1.88 -18.86
CA LEU A 564 -2.79 -1.77 -20.29
C LEU A 564 -4.20 -1.22 -20.50
N LEU A 565 -4.27 -0.01 -21.05
CA LEU A 565 -5.49 0.71 -21.33
C LEU A 565 -5.65 0.85 -22.85
N PRO A 566 -6.53 0.08 -23.49
CA PRO A 566 -6.84 0.26 -24.91
C PRO A 566 -7.44 1.65 -25.17
N ARG A 567 -7.05 2.27 -26.28
CA ARG A 567 -7.48 3.60 -26.69
C ARG A 567 -8.08 3.60 -28.07
N PHE A 568 -9.13 4.38 -28.29
CA PHE A 568 -9.83 4.39 -29.58
C PHE A 568 -10.60 5.69 -29.77
N TYR A 569 -11.01 5.95 -31.01
CA TYR A 569 -12.04 6.94 -31.30
C TYR A 569 -13.40 6.26 -31.22
N LEU A 570 -14.33 6.83 -30.45
CA LEU A 570 -15.69 6.30 -30.30
C LEU A 570 -16.42 6.18 -31.65
N HIS A 571 -16.18 7.14 -32.53
CA HIS A 571 -16.66 7.19 -33.90
C HIS A 571 -15.50 7.55 -34.84
N PRO A 572 -15.20 6.71 -35.84
CA PRO A 572 -13.99 6.84 -36.66
C PRO A 572 -13.94 8.14 -37.47
N HIS A 573 -15.08 8.69 -37.87
CA HIS A 573 -15.14 9.93 -38.66
C HIS A 573 -15.29 11.21 -37.83
N LEU A 574 -15.66 11.09 -36.54
CA LEU A 574 -15.79 12.28 -35.67
C LEU A 574 -14.53 12.51 -34.84
N HIS A 575 -13.63 11.53 -34.78
CA HIS A 575 -12.41 11.57 -33.99
C HIS A 575 -12.67 11.94 -32.52
N ASN A 576 -13.82 11.55 -31.98
CA ASN A 576 -14.18 11.81 -30.60
C ASN A 576 -13.37 10.90 -29.65
N SER A 577 -12.79 11.53 -28.64
CA SER A 577 -11.98 10.86 -27.61
C SER A 577 -12.82 9.89 -26.79
N ASP A 578 -12.22 8.77 -26.39
CA ASP A 578 -12.72 7.81 -25.40
C ASP A 578 -12.62 8.30 -23.94
N VAL A 579 -12.23 9.56 -23.76
CA VAL A 579 -12.19 10.27 -22.47
C VAL A 579 -13.19 11.41 -22.49
N ALA A 580 -14.04 11.48 -21.47
CA ALA A 580 -15.10 12.49 -21.34
C ALA A 580 -14.97 13.30 -20.03
N TYR A 581 -15.93 14.21 -19.81
CA TYR A 581 -15.98 15.08 -18.63
C TYR A 581 -16.05 14.30 -17.31
N LEU A 582 -16.64 13.10 -17.30
CA LEU A 582 -16.71 12.22 -16.13
C LEU A 582 -15.29 11.95 -15.60
N GLN A 583 -14.39 11.51 -16.47
CA GLN A 583 -13.03 11.19 -16.09
C GLN A 583 -12.20 12.44 -15.78
N LEU A 584 -12.31 13.50 -16.61
CA LEU A 584 -11.42 14.66 -16.50
C LEU A 584 -11.85 15.70 -15.47
N LEU A 585 -13.15 15.99 -15.36
CA LEU A 585 -13.66 17.05 -14.51
C LEU A 585 -14.22 16.53 -13.19
N LEU A 586 -14.79 15.32 -13.18
CA LEU A 586 -15.35 14.70 -11.98
C LEU A 586 -14.43 13.67 -11.34
N GLY A 587 -13.38 13.24 -12.05
CA GLY A 587 -12.48 12.18 -11.58
C GLY A 587 -13.17 10.81 -11.46
N GLU A 588 -14.33 10.63 -12.08
CA GLU A 588 -15.11 9.39 -12.02
C GLU A 588 -14.65 8.44 -13.13
N LYS A 589 -14.23 7.23 -12.74
CA LYS A 589 -13.88 6.17 -13.71
C LYS A 589 -15.15 5.73 -14.45
N PHE A 590 -15.03 5.43 -15.74
CA PHE A 590 -16.20 5.11 -16.57
C PHE A 590 -15.92 3.95 -17.54
N GLY A 591 -16.75 2.91 -17.45
CA GLY A 591 -16.72 1.73 -18.30
C GLY A 591 -18.05 1.49 -19.00
N MET A 592 -18.00 0.96 -20.23
CA MET A 592 -19.16 0.56 -21.02
C MET A 592 -19.34 -0.95 -21.13
N VAL A 593 -18.42 -1.71 -20.54
CA VAL A 593 -18.43 -3.16 -20.53
C VAL A 593 -18.23 -3.60 -19.10
N TYR A 594 -19.00 -4.60 -18.67
CA TYR A 594 -18.77 -5.22 -17.37
C TYR A 594 -17.39 -5.86 -17.32
N PRO A 595 -16.58 -5.61 -16.27
CA PRO A 595 -15.25 -6.21 -16.11
C PRO A 595 -15.25 -7.73 -16.30
N GLU A 596 -16.26 -8.41 -15.79
CA GLU A 596 -16.43 -9.86 -15.87
C GLU A 596 -16.62 -10.34 -17.31
N ALA A 597 -17.44 -9.62 -18.09
CA ALA A 597 -17.70 -9.91 -19.50
C ALA A 597 -16.46 -9.62 -20.36
N HIS A 598 -15.75 -8.53 -20.05
CA HIS A 598 -14.50 -8.18 -20.73
C HIS A 598 -13.40 -9.22 -20.48
N ALA A 599 -13.24 -9.65 -19.23
CA ALA A 599 -12.30 -10.71 -18.88
C ALA A 599 -12.61 -12.02 -19.61
N ALA A 600 -13.89 -12.38 -19.74
CA ALA A 600 -14.32 -13.55 -20.50
C ALA A 600 -13.97 -13.42 -22.00
N ALA A 601 -14.20 -12.26 -22.60
CA ALA A 601 -13.85 -12.00 -24.00
C ALA A 601 -12.33 -12.09 -24.25
N LEU A 602 -11.51 -11.55 -23.34
CA LEU A 602 -10.05 -11.68 -23.41
C LEU A 602 -9.61 -13.14 -23.28
N ARG A 603 -10.15 -13.91 -22.33
CA ARG A 603 -9.85 -15.34 -22.17
C ARG A 603 -10.19 -16.12 -23.44
N GLN A 604 -11.36 -15.87 -24.03
CA GLN A 604 -11.78 -16.51 -25.27
C GLN A 604 -10.84 -16.17 -26.44
N SER A 605 -10.47 -14.89 -26.56
CA SER A 605 -9.54 -14.43 -27.60
C SER A 605 -8.12 -15.00 -27.42
N LEU A 606 -7.67 -15.20 -26.17
CA LEU A 606 -6.39 -15.83 -25.86
C LEU A 606 -6.38 -17.34 -26.11
N ALA A 607 -7.51 -18.02 -25.92
CA ALA A 607 -7.63 -19.46 -26.19
C ALA A 607 -7.72 -19.80 -27.68
N ALA A 608 -8.11 -18.84 -28.52
CA ALA A 608 -8.22 -19.00 -29.97
C ALA A 608 -6.89 -18.82 -30.74
N ALA A 609 -5.81 -18.49 -30.05
CA ALA A 609 -4.47 -18.25 -30.61
C ALA A 609 -3.47 -19.28 -30.08
#